data_AF-A0AAV3PWW0-F1
#
_entry.id   AF-A0AAV3PWW0-F1
#
_cell.length_a   1.000
_cell.length_b   1.000
_cell.length_c   1.000
_cell.angle_alpha   90.00
_cell.angle_beta   90.00
_cell.angle_gamma   90.00
#
_symmetry.space_group_name_H-M   'P 1'
#
loop_
_entity.id
_entity.type
_entity.pdbx_description
1 polymer ?
#
loop_
_entity_poly.entity_id
_entity_poly.type
_entity_poly.pdbx_seq_one_letter_code
_entity_poly.pdbx_strand_id
1 'polypeptide(L)'
;MPEGLTDADDSIVWFGNTKHQTSKVWDCIRDKPNSVWWWNICWFSGNVSKFSFIVWLLCLGRLPMKDRPKDWKTEALWIASKGMGKV
;
A
#
# COMPACT_ATOMS: atom_id res chain seq x y z
N MET A 1 38.50 10.90 -17.84
CA MET A 1 37.65 10.14 -18.79
C MET A 1 36.38 9.75 -18.04
N PRO A 2 35.18 9.93 -18.60
CA PRO A 2 33.96 9.51 -17.91
C PRO A 2 33.84 7.99 -17.97
N GLU A 3 33.72 7.36 -16.80
CA GLU A 3 33.50 5.92 -16.67
C GLU A 3 32.06 5.61 -17.09
N GLY A 4 31.88 4.81 -18.14
CA GLY A 4 30.53 4.34 -18.50
C GLY A 4 30.28 3.98 -19.95
N LEU A 5 31.21 4.22 -20.88
CA LEU A 5 31.06 3.77 -22.27
C LEU A 5 31.96 2.54 -22.50
N THR A 6 31.50 1.38 -22.08
CA THR A 6 32.07 0.10 -22.52
C THR A 6 31.64 -0.16 -23.96
N ASP A 7 32.59 -0.50 -24.84
CA ASP A 7 32.40 -0.83 -26.27
C ASP A 7 31.67 -2.18 -26.51
N ALA A 8 30.81 -2.56 -25.56
CA ALA A 8 30.03 -3.79 -25.65
C ALA A 8 28.78 -3.53 -26.50
N ASP A 9 28.42 -4.50 -27.36
CA ASP A 9 27.17 -4.45 -28.10
C ASP A 9 25.97 -4.32 -27.13
N ASP A 10 25.15 -3.30 -27.36
CA ASP A 10 23.95 -3.06 -26.57
C ASP A 10 23.01 -4.27 -26.65
N SER A 11 22.81 -4.95 -25.51
CA SER A 11 21.87 -6.06 -25.42
C SER A 11 20.47 -5.57 -25.05
N ILE A 12 19.46 -5.96 -25.83
CA ILE A 12 18.06 -5.67 -25.51
C ILE A 12 17.61 -6.55 -24.34
N VAL A 13 17.47 -5.95 -23.16
CA VAL A 13 17.07 -6.66 -21.92
C VAL A 13 15.56 -6.89 -21.84
N TRP A 14 14.76 -6.16 -22.63
CA TRP A 14 13.30 -6.19 -22.54
C TRP A 14 12.62 -6.26 -23.91
N PHE A 15 11.96 -7.39 -24.18
CA PHE A 15 11.04 -7.56 -25.30
C PHE A 15 9.63 -7.19 -24.86
N GLY A 16 9.31 -5.90 -24.93
CA GLY A 16 7.95 -5.41 -24.71
C GLY A 16 6.99 -5.71 -25.85
N ASN A 17 5.77 -5.19 -25.75
CA ASN A 17 4.82 -5.21 -26.87
C ASN A 17 5.37 -4.37 -28.03
N THR A 18 5.55 -4.98 -29.21
CA THR A 18 6.11 -4.34 -30.42
C THR A 18 5.21 -3.24 -31.00
N LYS A 19 4.00 -3.06 -30.46
CA LYS A 19 3.11 -1.95 -30.80
C LYS A 19 3.32 -0.82 -29.80
N HIS A 20 3.75 0.34 -30.30
CA HIS A 20 3.89 1.61 -29.58
C HIS A 20 2.54 2.11 -29.06
N GLN A 21 2.01 1.46 -28.04
CA GLN A 21 0.81 1.88 -27.33
C GLN A 21 1.22 2.05 -25.87
N THR A 22 1.28 3.29 -25.41
CA THR A 22 1.80 3.65 -24.08
C THR A 22 1.10 2.88 -22.97
N SER A 23 -0.20 2.57 -23.12
CA SER A 23 -0.94 1.74 -22.16
C SER A 23 -0.41 0.31 -22.07
N LYS A 24 -0.04 -0.31 -23.20
CA LYS A 24 0.49 -1.68 -23.25
C LYS A 24 1.91 -1.76 -22.70
N VAL A 25 2.73 -0.77 -23.01
CA VAL A 25 4.08 -0.65 -22.45
C VAL A 25 3.97 -0.49 -20.92
N TRP A 26 3.05 0.37 -20.45
CA TRP A 26 2.80 0.54 -19.02
C TRP A 26 2.33 -0.75 -18.33
N ASP A 27 1.45 -1.51 -18.98
CA ASP A 27 1.01 -2.81 -18.48
C ASP A 27 2.13 -3.86 -18.39
N CYS A 28 3.13 -3.78 -19.26
CA CYS A 28 4.27 -4.71 -19.29
C CYS A 28 5.38 -4.32 -18.31
N ILE A 29 5.51 -3.04 -17.94
CA ILE A 29 6.51 -2.56 -16.98
C ILE A 29 6.00 -2.72 -15.54
N ARG A 30 4.69 -2.59 -15.31
CA ARG A 30 4.12 -2.59 -13.97
C ARG A 30 3.83 -3.99 -13.48
N ASP A 31 4.37 -4.36 -12.32
CA ASP A 31 3.89 -5.51 -11.56
C ASP A 31 2.45 -5.26 -11.12
N LYS A 32 1.52 -6.06 -11.66
CA LYS A 32 0.10 -6.01 -11.30
C LYS A 32 -0.05 -6.69 -9.93
N PRO A 33 -0.39 -5.96 -8.86
CA PRO A 33 -0.66 -6.60 -7.59
C PRO A 33 -1.90 -7.49 -7.71
N ASN A 34 -1.95 -8.54 -6.89
CA ASN A 34 -3.09 -9.45 -6.83
C ASN A 34 -4.38 -8.65 -6.66
N SER A 35 -5.43 -9.06 -7.39
CA SER A 35 -6.74 -8.44 -7.27
C SER A 35 -7.27 -8.67 -5.85
N VAL A 36 -7.31 -7.60 -5.07
CA VAL A 36 -7.86 -7.59 -3.72
C VAL A 36 -9.39 -7.61 -3.81
N TRP A 37 -10.03 -8.42 -2.97
CA TRP A 37 -11.49 -8.60 -2.98
C TRP A 37 -12.28 -7.29 -2.85
N TRP A 38 -11.71 -6.29 -2.15
CA TRP A 38 -12.31 -4.97 -1.94
C TRP A 38 -12.09 -3.98 -3.10
N TRP A 39 -11.32 -4.34 -4.12
CA TRP A 39 -11.03 -3.46 -5.27
C TRP A 39 -12.31 -2.97 -5.96
N ASN A 40 -13.24 -3.89 -6.22
CA ASN A 40 -14.52 -3.58 -6.86
C ASN A 40 -15.44 -2.70 -5.99
N ILE A 41 -15.27 -2.74 -4.67
CA ILE A 41 -16.02 -1.90 -3.73
C ILE A 41 -15.49 -0.45 -3.78
N CYS A 42 -14.17 -0.29 -3.90
CA CYS A 42 -13.53 1.02 -3.95
C CYS A 42 -13.70 1.70 -5.31
N TRP A 43 -13.59 0.95 -6.42
CA TRP A 43 -13.41 1.53 -7.77
C TRP A 43 -14.50 1.12 -8.77
N PHE A 44 -15.77 1.21 -8.39
CA PHE A 44 -16.89 0.97 -9.31
C PHE A 44 -17.23 2.20 -10.17
N SER A 45 -17.87 1.99 -11.32
CA SER A 45 -18.13 3.05 -12.32
C SER A 45 -19.04 4.20 -11.88
N GLY A 46 -19.77 4.05 -10.76
CA GLY A 46 -20.64 5.07 -10.19
C GLY A 46 -20.10 5.65 -8.88
N ASN A 47 -18.82 5.44 -8.59
CA ASN A 47 -18.25 5.84 -7.33
C ASN A 47 -18.11 7.37 -7.25
N VAL A 48 -18.37 7.93 -6.07
CA VAL A 48 -17.96 9.30 -5.78
C VAL A 48 -16.54 9.20 -5.24
N SER A 49 -15.58 9.89 -5.88
CA SER A 49 -14.15 9.78 -5.55
C SER A 49 -13.85 9.99 -4.07
N LYS A 50 -14.61 10.86 -3.39
CA LYS A 50 -14.48 11.13 -1.94
C LYS A 50 -14.76 9.90 -1.08
N PHE A 51 -15.88 9.21 -1.31
CA PHE A 51 -16.24 8.02 -0.53
C PHE A 51 -15.33 6.83 -0.86
N SER A 52 -14.96 6.70 -2.13
CA SER A 52 -14.04 5.65 -2.61
C SER A 52 -12.68 5.73 -1.94
N PHE A 53 -12.16 6.94 -1.75
CA PHE A 53 -10.91 7.16 -1.04
C PHE A 53 -11.01 6.80 0.44
N ILE A 54 -12.13 7.13 1.10
CA ILE A 54 -12.36 6.77 2.51
C ILE A 54 -12.49 5.25 2.67
N VAL A 55 -13.23 4.57 1.79
CA VAL A 55 -13.36 3.10 1.81
C VAL A 55 -12.02 2.43 1.56
N TRP A 56 -11.22 2.95 0.63
CA TRP A 56 -9.86 2.47 0.39
C TRP A 56 -8.97 2.60 1.65
N LEU A 57 -9.01 3.74 2.34
CA LEU A 57 -8.30 3.93 3.60
C LEU A 57 -8.81 3.03 4.73
N LEU A 58 -10.13 2.76 4.75
CA LEU A 58 -10.75 1.84 5.70
C LEU A 58 -10.28 0.40 5.47
N CYS A 59 -10.27 -0.07 4.22
CA CYS A 59 -9.76 -1.39 3.84
C CYS A 59 -8.27 -1.56 4.16
N LEU A 60 -7.50 -0.47 4.10
CA LEU A 60 -6.08 -0.45 4.49
C LEU A 60 -5.86 -0.31 6.01
N GLY A 61 -6.91 -0.13 6.81
CA GLY A 61 -6.78 0.13 8.25
C GLY A 61 -6.03 1.42 8.57
N ARG A 62 -5.96 2.36 7.61
CA ARG A 62 -5.22 3.63 7.69
C ARG A 62 -6.05 4.80 8.17
N LEU A 63 -7.36 4.62 8.33
CA LEU A 63 -8.17 5.59 9.02
C LEU A 63 -7.80 5.54 10.52
N PRO A 64 -7.39 6.66 11.15
CA PRO A 64 -7.30 6.73 12.61
C PRO A 64 -8.73 6.67 13.15
N MET A 65 -9.25 5.45 13.28
CA MET A 65 -10.50 5.21 13.98
C MET A 65 -10.19 5.57 15.44
N LYS A 66 -10.72 6.71 15.87
CA LYS A 66 -10.48 7.33 17.19
C LYS A 66 -10.73 6.38 18.36
N ASP A 67 -11.40 5.26 18.09
CA ASP A 67 -11.79 4.24 19.05
C ASP A 67 -10.98 2.95 18.97
N ARG A 68 -9.77 2.91 18.37
CA ARG A 68 -8.85 1.80 18.68
C ARG A 68 -8.51 1.95 20.16
N PRO A 69 -9.03 1.09 21.07
CA PRO A 69 -8.64 1.18 22.46
C PRO A 69 -7.15 0.87 22.46
N LYS A 70 -6.31 1.87 22.71
CA LYS A 70 -4.93 1.63 23.12
C LYS A 70 -5.05 0.65 24.28
N ASP A 71 -4.45 -0.53 24.12
CA ASP A 71 -4.58 -1.69 25.00
C ASP A 71 -4.86 -1.28 26.45
N TRP A 72 -6.13 -1.38 26.85
CA TRP A 72 -6.60 -1.06 28.22
C TRP A 72 -5.87 -1.89 29.29
N LYS A 73 -5.26 -3.01 28.86
CA LYS A 73 -4.41 -3.89 29.67
C LYS A 73 -3.24 -3.14 30.31
N THR A 74 -2.71 -2.10 29.66
CA THR A 74 -1.54 -1.37 30.15
C THR A 74 -1.88 -0.44 31.32
N GLU A 75 -3.04 0.22 31.26
CA GLU A 75 -3.52 1.12 32.31
C GLU A 75 -3.93 0.34 33.57
N ALA A 76 -4.60 -0.80 33.41
CA ALA A 76 -5.01 -1.65 34.53
C ALA A 76 -3.80 -2.25 35.28
N LEU A 77 -2.76 -2.67 34.55
CA LEU A 77 -1.52 -3.19 35.14
C LEU A 77 -0.70 -2.08 35.82
N TRP A 78 -0.69 -0.86 35.28
CA TRP A 78 0.00 0.28 35.89
C TRP A 78 -0.64 0.69 37.22
N ILE A 79 -1.98 0.71 37.27
CA ILE A 79 -2.74 0.98 38.50
C ILE A 79 -2.52 -0.13 39.53
N ALA A 80 -2.55 -1.40 39.11
CA ALA A 80 -2.32 -2.55 40.00
C ALA A 80 -0.88 -2.55 40.58
N SER A 81 0.12 -2.21 39.77
CA SER A 81 1.53 -2.14 40.19
C SER A 81 1.79 -1.04 41.23
N LYS A 82 1.02 0.06 41.21
CA LYS A 82 1.15 1.16 42.19
C LYS A 82 0.50 0.86 43.54
N GLY A 83 -0.40 -0.13 43.61
CA GLY A 83 -1.16 -0.50 44.82
C GLY A 83 -0.48 -1.54 45.73
N MET A 84 0.53 -2.27 45.25
CA MET A 84 1.19 -3.37 45.99
C MET A 84 2.37 -2.93 46.89
N GLY A 85 2.38 -1.68 47.36
CA GLY A 85 3.49 -1.10 48.13
C GLY A 85 3.16 -0.63 49.56
N LYS A 86 2.01 -1.02 50.12
CA LYS A 86 1.66 -0.71 51.52
C LYS A 86 0.94 -1.88 52.20
N VAL A 87 1.71 -2.80 52.76
CA VAL A 87 1.39 -3.49 54.02
C VAL A 87 2.69 -3.69 54.78
#